data_AF-A0AAD6XUS9-F1
#
_entry.id   AF-A0AAD6XUS9-F1
#
_cell.length_a   1.000
_cell.length_b   1.000
_cell.length_c   1.000
_cell.angle_alpha   90.00
_cell.angle_beta   90.00
_cell.angle_gamma   90.00
#
_symmetry.space_group_name_H-M   'P 1'
#
loop_
_entity.id
_entity.type
_entity.pdbx_description
1 polymer ?
#
loop_
_entity_poly.entity_id
_entity_poly.type
_entity_poly.pdbx_seq_one_letter_code
_entity_poly.pdbx_strand_id
1 'polypeptide(L)'
;MPATFPADHTYAFLRPKYFVSVKAEKIATDLLEEADTQDAYGKLALIDTTLATLHAKISENSWPDAFALVAALTLFNEIESYWPMCDDGKRVVLTNKVYGASLVTVLRALKHDGRLDAAHFPGLETTLRQAAAWGAEMKGISCESDYDLVCKAIGARLFQKSEADIAAEKARLDGWLASRTEEERREFHRQVEEDAEDEDEDEDEGDEKPWHAGGSELDEDAANDDFDLSRVWKAYKAYLDLI
;
A
#
# COMPACT_ATOMS: atom_id res chain seq x y z
N MET A 1 -1.23 8.68 28.83
CA MET A 1 -2.18 9.68 28.29
C MET A 1 -2.66 9.15 26.95
N PRO A 2 -3.95 9.22 26.61
CA PRO A 2 -4.37 8.86 25.26
C PRO A 2 -3.74 9.86 24.29
N ALA A 3 -3.04 9.36 23.27
CA ALA A 3 -2.43 10.19 22.26
C ALA A 3 -3.54 11.00 21.57
N THR A 4 -3.52 12.31 21.72
CA THR A 4 -4.40 13.22 20.98
C THR A 4 -3.84 13.34 19.58
N PHE A 5 -4.54 12.74 18.62
CA PHE A 5 -4.21 12.81 17.20
C PHE A 5 -4.22 14.27 16.72
N PRO A 6 -3.22 14.69 15.93
CA PRO A 6 -3.32 15.91 15.12
C PRO A 6 -4.53 15.83 14.18
N ALA A 7 -5.29 16.92 14.06
CA ALA A 7 -6.55 16.98 13.31
C ALA A 7 -6.40 16.74 11.79
N ASP A 8 -5.17 16.71 11.28
CA ASP A 8 -4.76 16.44 9.91
C ASP A 8 -4.43 14.96 9.63
N HIS A 9 -4.53 14.09 10.64
CA HIS A 9 -4.38 12.63 10.52
C HIS A 9 -5.70 11.89 10.79
N THR A 10 -6.80 12.41 10.25
CA THR A 10 -8.06 11.67 10.18
C THR A 10 -7.91 10.47 9.24
N TYR A 11 -8.64 9.39 9.53
CA TYR A 11 -8.68 8.18 8.72
C TYR A 11 -10.06 7.98 8.13
N ALA A 12 -10.10 7.41 6.93
CA ALA A 12 -11.29 7.18 6.16
C ALA A 12 -11.19 5.85 5.40
N PHE A 13 -12.34 5.36 4.98
CA PHE A 13 -12.43 4.26 4.05
C PHE A 13 -12.64 4.84 2.65
N LEU A 14 -11.76 4.47 1.71
CA LEU A 14 -11.96 4.69 0.28
C LEU A 14 -12.92 3.63 -0.29
N ARG A 15 -12.71 2.39 0.14
CA ARG A 15 -13.56 1.20 -0.05
C ARG A 15 -13.56 0.38 1.25
N PRO A 16 -14.38 -0.66 1.41
CA PRO A 16 -14.56 -1.37 2.68
C PRO A 16 -13.27 -2.02 3.17
N LYS A 17 -12.51 -2.57 2.23
CA LYS A 17 -11.19 -3.15 2.46
C LYS A 17 -10.08 -2.10 2.60
N TYR A 18 -10.33 -0.83 2.27
CA TYR A 18 -9.32 0.22 2.10
C TYR A 18 -9.43 1.32 3.16
N PHE A 19 -9.00 0.99 4.39
CA PHE A 19 -8.89 1.96 5.48
C PHE A 19 -7.52 2.64 5.48
N VAL A 20 -7.49 3.94 5.18
CA VAL A 20 -6.27 4.75 5.07
C VAL A 20 -6.46 6.14 5.67
N SER A 21 -5.38 6.93 5.75
CA SER A 21 -5.51 8.34 6.15
C SER A 21 -6.29 9.14 5.10
N VAL A 22 -7.04 10.16 5.49
CA VAL A 22 -7.76 11.08 4.57
C VAL A 22 -6.81 11.72 3.55
N LYS A 23 -5.55 11.95 3.95
CA LYS A 23 -4.52 12.43 3.04
C LYS A 23 -4.18 11.39 1.95
N ALA A 24 -4.00 10.14 2.34
CA ALA A 24 -3.73 9.04 1.40
C ALA A 24 -4.95 8.77 0.50
N GLU A 25 -6.16 8.77 1.07
CA GLU A 25 -7.42 8.69 0.32
C GLU A 25 -7.47 9.75 -0.78
N LYS A 26 -7.26 11.02 -0.41
CA LYS A 26 -7.27 12.12 -1.37
C LYS A 26 -6.25 11.94 -2.49
N ILE A 27 -4.99 11.61 -2.15
CA ILE A 27 -3.94 11.41 -3.16
C ILE A 27 -4.32 10.25 -4.09
N ALA A 28 -4.84 9.14 -3.55
CA ALA A 28 -5.25 8.01 -4.36
C ALA A 28 -6.43 8.37 -5.28
N THR A 29 -7.45 9.07 -4.79
CA THR A 29 -8.57 9.54 -5.60
C THR A 29 -8.11 10.47 -6.72
N ASP A 30 -7.27 11.47 -6.42
CA ASP A 30 -6.73 12.39 -7.42
C ASP A 30 -5.96 11.61 -8.51
N LEU A 31 -5.17 10.59 -8.13
CA LEU A 31 -4.45 9.73 -9.07
C LEU A 31 -5.38 8.89 -9.95
N LEU A 32 -6.43 8.30 -9.37
CA LEU A 32 -7.40 7.47 -10.10
C LEU A 32 -8.20 8.30 -11.11
N GLU A 33 -8.67 9.48 -10.69
CA GLU A 33 -9.37 10.42 -11.58
C GLU A 33 -8.49 10.85 -12.77
N GLU A 34 -7.20 11.10 -12.54
CA GLU A 34 -6.26 11.39 -13.61
C GLU A 34 -6.02 10.17 -14.51
N ALA A 35 -5.89 8.98 -13.93
CA ALA A 35 -5.59 7.72 -14.62
C ALA A 35 -6.69 7.23 -15.55
N ASP A 36 -7.97 7.54 -15.28
CA ASP A 36 -9.13 7.14 -16.09
C ASP A 36 -9.02 7.53 -17.58
N THR A 37 -8.25 8.58 -17.87
CA THR A 37 -8.05 9.09 -19.23
C THR A 37 -6.73 8.68 -19.87
N GLN A 38 -5.90 7.91 -19.16
CA GLN A 38 -4.53 7.59 -19.54
C GLN A 38 -4.39 6.16 -20.05
N ASP A 39 -3.46 5.96 -20.97
CA ASP A 39 -2.94 4.62 -21.28
C ASP A 39 -1.93 4.15 -20.21
N ALA A 40 -1.34 2.97 -20.40
CA ALA A 40 -0.37 2.43 -19.45
C ALA A 40 0.86 3.34 -19.25
N TYR A 41 1.28 4.09 -20.27
CA TYR A 41 2.41 5.03 -20.18
C TYR A 41 2.05 6.29 -19.38
N GLY A 42 0.84 6.81 -19.57
CA GLY A 42 0.33 7.92 -18.78
C GLY A 42 0.16 7.54 -17.31
N LYS A 43 -0.36 6.35 -17.02
CA LYS A 43 -0.43 5.80 -15.64
C LYS A 43 0.95 5.67 -15.01
N LEU A 44 1.93 5.15 -15.75
CA LEU A 44 3.33 5.14 -15.31
C LEU A 44 3.87 6.55 -15.01
N ALA A 45 3.58 7.55 -15.84
CA ALA A 45 4.02 8.93 -15.59
C ALA A 45 3.43 9.52 -14.29
N LEU A 46 2.19 9.17 -13.94
CA LEU A 46 1.56 9.53 -12.67
C LEU A 46 2.29 8.87 -11.48
N ILE A 47 2.62 7.59 -11.60
CA ILE A 47 3.42 6.85 -10.61
C ILE A 47 4.79 7.52 -10.47
N ASP A 48 5.46 7.85 -11.57
CA ASP A 48 6.80 8.45 -11.56
C ASP A 48 6.81 9.80 -10.80
N THR A 49 5.81 10.63 -11.05
CA THR A 49 5.64 11.93 -10.39
C THR A 49 5.39 11.78 -8.89
N THR A 50 4.55 10.80 -8.53
CA THR A 50 4.25 10.50 -7.13
C THR A 50 5.47 9.92 -6.41
N LEU A 51 6.23 9.03 -7.05
CA LEU A 51 7.49 8.49 -6.52
C LEU A 51 8.55 9.57 -6.32
N ALA A 52 8.64 10.56 -7.20
CA ALA A 52 9.51 11.72 -7.01
C ALA A 52 9.12 12.55 -5.79
N THR A 53 7.83 12.76 -5.59
CA THR A 53 7.29 13.44 -4.40
C THR A 53 7.57 12.64 -3.13
N LEU A 54 7.37 11.32 -3.17
CA LEU A 54 7.68 10.41 -2.07
C LEU A 54 9.17 10.45 -1.70
N HIS A 55 10.05 10.34 -2.69
CA HIS A 55 11.50 10.43 -2.48
C HIS A 55 11.91 11.77 -1.85
N ALA A 56 11.29 12.88 -2.26
CA ALA A 56 11.51 14.18 -1.62
C ALA A 56 11.06 14.18 -0.15
N LYS A 57 9.89 13.61 0.16
CA LYS A 57 9.41 13.50 1.55
C LYS A 57 10.26 12.60 2.43
N ILE A 58 10.80 11.51 1.86
CA ILE A 58 11.79 10.66 2.53
C ILE A 58 13.07 11.46 2.82
N SER A 59 13.57 12.23 1.85
CA SER A 59 14.77 13.06 2.00
C SER A 59 14.61 14.15 3.06
N GLU A 60 13.39 14.65 3.23
CA GLU A 60 13.00 15.63 4.27
C GLU A 60 12.76 14.98 5.65
N ASN A 61 12.81 13.64 5.75
CA ASN A 61 12.37 12.86 6.91
C ASN A 61 10.91 13.15 7.32
N SER A 62 10.06 13.56 6.38
CA SER A 62 8.63 13.78 6.63
C SER A 62 7.89 12.44 6.60
N TRP A 63 8.12 11.60 7.61
CA TRP A 63 7.60 10.22 7.62
C TRP A 63 6.08 10.09 7.54
N PRO A 64 5.27 10.94 8.21
CA PRO A 64 3.81 10.87 8.05
C PRO A 64 3.36 11.17 6.61
N ASP A 65 4.01 12.14 5.95
CA ASP A 65 3.70 12.48 4.57
C ASP A 65 4.17 11.41 3.60
N ALA A 66 5.38 10.87 3.82
CA ALA A 66 5.92 9.78 3.04
C ALA A 66 5.04 8.53 3.16
N PHE A 67 4.58 8.21 4.38
CA PHE A 67 3.65 7.10 4.59
C PHE A 67 2.31 7.31 3.88
N ALA A 68 1.76 8.53 3.90
CA ALA A 68 0.53 8.84 3.17
C ALA A 68 0.68 8.63 1.65
N LEU A 69 1.82 9.01 1.08
CA LEU A 69 2.14 8.78 -0.34
C LEU A 69 2.35 7.29 -0.67
N VAL A 70 3.01 6.55 0.22
CA VAL A 70 3.14 5.10 0.10
C VAL A 70 1.76 4.45 0.09
N ALA A 71 0.92 4.72 1.09
CA ALA A 71 -0.42 4.15 1.18
C ALA A 71 -1.29 4.50 -0.04
N ALA A 72 -1.16 5.72 -0.57
CA ALA A 72 -1.86 6.12 -1.78
C ALA A 72 -1.38 5.36 -3.02
N LEU A 73 -0.06 5.20 -3.20
CA LEU A 73 0.51 4.42 -4.30
C LEU A 73 0.15 2.94 -4.20
N THR A 74 0.13 2.38 -2.98
CA THR A 74 -0.29 1.00 -2.75
C THR A 74 -1.74 0.79 -3.19
N LEU A 75 -2.65 1.69 -2.78
CA LEU A 75 -4.04 1.66 -3.23
C LEU A 75 -4.19 1.85 -4.74
N PHE A 76 -3.40 2.75 -5.32
CA PHE A 76 -3.40 2.98 -6.75
C PHE A 76 -2.99 1.72 -7.51
N ASN A 77 -1.91 1.05 -7.10
CA ASN A 77 -1.45 -0.19 -7.75
C ASN A 77 -2.49 -1.31 -7.69
N GLU A 78 -3.19 -1.43 -6.56
CA GLU A 78 -4.28 -2.39 -6.38
C GLU A 78 -5.44 -2.13 -7.35
N ILE A 79 -5.88 -0.88 -7.46
CA ILE A 79 -7.04 -0.52 -8.29
C ILE A 79 -6.67 -0.47 -9.78
N GLU A 80 -5.47 0.02 -10.10
CA GLU A 80 -4.95 0.20 -11.46
C GLU A 80 -3.90 -0.86 -11.82
N SER A 81 -4.16 -2.12 -11.47
CA SER A 81 -3.22 -3.24 -11.61
C SER A 81 -2.79 -3.57 -13.04
N TYR A 82 -3.34 -2.91 -14.06
CA TYR A 82 -3.04 -3.15 -15.47
C TYR A 82 -1.83 -2.36 -16.01
N TRP A 83 -1.36 -1.30 -15.32
CA TRP A 83 -0.22 -0.52 -15.81
C TRP A 83 1.08 -1.33 -16.05
N PRO A 84 1.38 -2.45 -15.33
CA PRO A 84 2.55 -3.28 -15.61
C PRO A 84 2.53 -3.95 -16.99
N MET A 85 1.39 -3.96 -17.69
CA MET A 85 1.24 -4.49 -19.05
C MET A 85 1.82 -3.55 -20.14
N CYS A 86 2.47 -2.44 -19.73
CA CYS A 86 3.26 -1.60 -20.62
C CYS A 86 4.36 -2.44 -21.33
N ASP A 87 4.62 -2.17 -22.61
CA ASP A 87 5.65 -2.86 -23.40
C ASP A 87 7.08 -2.47 -23.02
N ASP A 88 7.25 -1.48 -22.12
CA ASP A 88 8.53 -1.16 -21.48
C ASP A 88 8.70 -1.92 -20.14
N GLY A 89 9.00 -3.22 -20.25
CA GLY A 89 9.24 -4.06 -19.07
C GLY A 89 10.40 -3.59 -18.18
N LYS A 90 11.39 -2.88 -18.73
CA LYS A 90 12.50 -2.36 -17.92
C LYS A 90 12.04 -1.21 -17.03
N ARG A 91 11.18 -0.32 -17.54
CA ARG A 91 10.54 0.72 -16.73
C ARG A 91 9.72 0.11 -15.62
N VAL A 92 8.88 -0.88 -15.94
CA VAL A 92 8.03 -1.57 -14.97
C VAL A 92 8.84 -2.16 -13.81
N VAL A 93 9.93 -2.88 -14.12
CA VAL A 93 10.84 -3.44 -13.11
C VAL A 93 11.45 -2.34 -12.23
N LEU A 94 11.96 -1.26 -12.82
CA LEU A 94 12.59 -0.17 -12.05
C LEU A 94 11.58 0.59 -11.19
N THR A 95 10.37 0.84 -11.70
CA THR A 95 9.26 1.45 -10.97
C THR A 95 8.90 0.60 -9.75
N ASN A 96 8.73 -0.72 -9.91
CA ASN A 96 8.41 -1.61 -8.79
C ASN A 96 9.51 -1.62 -7.73
N LYS A 97 10.78 -1.67 -8.15
CA LYS A 97 11.92 -1.61 -7.22
C LYS A 97 11.98 -0.31 -6.44
N VAL A 98 11.75 0.83 -7.09
CA VAL A 98 11.74 2.14 -6.39
C VAL A 98 10.58 2.24 -5.41
N TYR A 99 9.40 1.78 -5.80
CA TYR A 99 8.26 1.71 -4.89
C TYR A 99 8.60 0.85 -3.66
N GLY A 100 9.10 -0.36 -3.86
CA GLY A 100 9.52 -1.28 -2.78
C GLY A 100 10.59 -0.69 -1.87
N ALA A 101 11.66 -0.13 -2.44
CA ALA A 101 12.73 0.52 -1.67
C ALA A 101 12.21 1.71 -0.86
N SER A 102 11.30 2.51 -1.42
CA SER A 102 10.70 3.66 -0.74
C SER A 102 9.80 3.21 0.41
N LEU A 103 8.94 2.21 0.18
CA LEU A 103 8.11 1.57 1.20
C LEU A 103 8.96 1.06 2.37
N VAL A 104 9.97 0.22 2.08
CA VAL A 104 10.85 -0.35 3.12
C VAL A 104 11.61 0.74 3.87
N THR A 105 12.07 1.79 3.19
CA THR A 105 12.73 2.94 3.82
C THR A 105 11.81 3.64 4.83
N VAL A 106 10.56 3.92 4.44
CA VAL A 106 9.58 4.55 5.33
C VAL A 106 9.27 3.64 6.53
N LEU A 107 9.01 2.35 6.30
CA LEU A 107 8.72 1.40 7.37
C LEU A 107 9.86 1.29 8.38
N ARG A 108 11.11 1.20 7.91
CA ARG A 108 12.29 1.13 8.77
C ARG A 108 12.52 2.42 9.55
N ALA A 109 12.30 3.58 8.93
CA ALA A 109 12.39 4.86 9.63
C ALA A 109 11.33 4.99 10.73
N LEU A 110 10.07 4.62 10.44
CA LEU A 110 9.00 4.61 11.43
C LEU A 110 9.28 3.62 12.58
N LYS A 111 9.85 2.45 12.28
CA LYS A 111 10.26 1.47 13.29
C LYS A 111 11.36 2.05 14.18
N HIS A 112 12.39 2.63 13.58
CA HIS A 112 13.49 3.27 14.29
C HIS A 112 12.99 4.38 15.24
N ASP A 113 12.01 5.16 14.81
CA ASP A 113 11.40 6.23 15.61
C ASP A 113 10.39 5.71 16.66
N GLY A 114 10.15 4.39 16.73
CA GLY A 114 9.18 3.79 17.65
C GLY A 114 7.73 4.13 17.34
N ARG A 115 7.42 4.41 16.07
CA ARG A 115 6.10 4.86 15.59
C ARG A 115 5.44 3.90 14.60
N LEU A 116 6.10 2.79 14.24
CA LEU A 116 5.53 1.78 13.36
C LEU A 116 4.53 0.90 14.11
N ASP A 117 3.32 1.41 14.30
CA ASP A 117 2.21 0.74 14.98
C ASP A 117 0.84 1.30 14.53
N ALA A 118 -0.23 0.61 14.88
CA ALA A 118 -1.60 0.99 14.54
C ALA A 118 -2.12 2.21 15.34
N ALA A 119 -1.45 2.61 16.43
CA ALA A 119 -1.84 3.78 17.19
C ALA A 119 -1.38 5.07 16.50
N HIS A 120 -0.21 5.07 15.85
CA HIS A 120 0.27 6.18 15.03
C HIS A 120 -0.26 6.11 13.59
N PHE A 121 -0.39 4.89 13.06
CA PHE A 121 -0.86 4.64 11.69
C PHE A 121 -2.02 3.64 11.66
N PRO A 122 -3.27 4.04 12.01
CA PRO A 122 -4.44 3.18 11.98
C PRO A 122 -4.69 2.39 10.67
N GLY A 123 -4.25 2.90 9.52
CA GLY A 123 -4.35 2.22 8.22
C GLY A 123 -3.12 1.37 7.85
N LEU A 124 -2.20 1.15 8.79
CA LEU A 124 -0.94 0.45 8.55
C LEU A 124 -1.17 -0.98 8.05
N GLU A 125 -2.06 -1.73 8.69
CA GLU A 125 -2.34 -3.10 8.29
C GLU A 125 -2.86 -3.20 6.86
N THR A 126 -3.84 -2.36 6.52
CA THR A 126 -4.37 -2.25 5.15
C THR A 126 -3.25 -2.07 4.15
N THR A 127 -2.36 -1.10 4.43
CA THR A 127 -1.25 -0.74 3.54
C THR A 127 -0.25 -1.90 3.40
N LEU A 128 0.11 -2.56 4.50
CA LEU A 128 1.04 -3.69 4.48
C LEU A 128 0.47 -4.90 3.74
N ARG A 129 -0.82 -5.21 3.97
CA ARG A 129 -1.50 -6.33 3.32
C ARG A 129 -1.54 -6.14 1.81
N GLN A 130 -1.95 -4.97 1.34
CA GLN A 130 -1.98 -4.65 -0.09
C GLN A 130 -0.59 -4.60 -0.71
N ALA A 131 0.39 -4.00 -0.03
CA ALA A 131 1.76 -3.99 -0.54
C ALA A 131 2.33 -5.41 -0.63
N ALA A 132 1.98 -6.31 0.29
CA ALA A 132 2.37 -7.71 0.23
C ALA A 132 1.70 -8.46 -0.94
N ALA A 133 0.41 -8.22 -1.18
CA ALA A 133 -0.32 -8.78 -2.32
C ALA A 133 0.28 -8.32 -3.65
N TRP A 134 0.42 -6.99 -3.82
CA TRP A 134 1.06 -6.40 -4.99
C TRP A 134 2.47 -6.93 -5.25
N GLY A 135 3.29 -7.06 -4.20
CA GLY A 135 4.62 -7.62 -4.33
C GLY A 135 4.61 -9.08 -4.83
N ALA A 136 3.62 -9.88 -4.42
CA ALA A 136 3.44 -11.24 -4.91
C ALA A 136 3.00 -11.28 -6.39
N GLU A 137 2.08 -10.41 -6.79
CA GLU A 137 1.65 -10.27 -8.19
C GLU A 137 2.80 -9.86 -9.10
N MET A 138 3.59 -8.86 -8.67
CA MET A 138 4.76 -8.40 -9.42
C MET A 138 5.83 -9.49 -9.58
N LYS A 139 5.96 -10.40 -8.61
CA LYS A 139 6.80 -11.60 -8.76
C LYS A 139 6.26 -12.53 -9.86
N GLY A 140 4.94 -12.71 -9.95
CA GLY A 140 4.28 -13.51 -10.97
C GLY A 140 4.59 -13.06 -12.41
N ILE A 141 4.87 -11.77 -12.62
CA ILE A 141 5.25 -11.19 -13.91
C ILE A 141 6.77 -10.93 -14.04
N SER A 142 7.61 -11.61 -13.27
CA SER A 142 9.08 -11.48 -13.31
C SER A 142 9.61 -10.07 -13.00
N CYS A 143 8.85 -9.28 -12.24
CA CYS A 143 9.22 -7.95 -11.77
C CYS A 143 9.52 -7.95 -10.26
N GLU A 144 10.25 -8.95 -9.80
CA GLU A 144 10.43 -9.30 -8.39
C GLU A 144 11.12 -8.19 -7.56
N SER A 145 10.64 -8.00 -6.32
CA SER A 145 11.31 -7.30 -5.23
C SER A 145 10.73 -7.82 -3.91
N ASP A 146 11.59 -8.12 -2.93
CA ASP A 146 11.20 -8.87 -1.73
C ASP A 146 10.50 -8.03 -0.64
N TYR A 147 9.94 -6.87 -0.98
CA TYR A 147 9.27 -6.01 0.00
C TYR A 147 7.98 -6.66 0.54
N ASP A 148 7.39 -7.62 -0.16
CA ASP A 148 6.27 -8.43 0.32
C ASP A 148 6.62 -9.19 1.60
N LEU A 149 7.82 -9.76 1.67
CA LEU A 149 8.31 -10.48 2.85
C LEU A 149 8.50 -9.53 4.04
N VAL A 150 9.03 -8.33 3.79
CA VAL A 150 9.15 -7.27 4.82
C VAL A 150 7.77 -6.89 5.36
N CYS A 151 6.79 -6.68 4.48
CA CYS A 151 5.42 -6.36 4.87
C CYS A 151 4.77 -7.48 5.70
N LYS A 152 4.92 -8.73 5.27
CA LYS A 152 4.43 -9.91 6.01
C LYS A 152 5.11 -10.06 7.37
N ALA A 153 6.42 -9.83 7.48
CA ALA A 153 7.14 -9.89 8.74
C ALA A 153 6.62 -8.85 9.75
N ILE A 154 6.44 -7.60 9.31
CA ILE A 154 5.84 -6.53 10.14
C ILE A 154 4.40 -6.91 10.51
N GLY A 155 3.65 -7.46 9.55
CA GLY A 155 2.31 -8.01 9.72
C GLY A 155 2.24 -8.99 10.88
N ALA A 156 3.07 -10.03 10.84
CA ALA A 156 3.13 -11.08 11.84
C ALA A 156 3.52 -10.58 13.25
N ARG A 157 4.35 -9.54 13.32
CA ARG A 157 4.76 -8.90 14.57
C ARG A 157 3.68 -8.02 15.19
N LEU A 158 2.94 -7.28 14.37
CA LEU A 158 2.02 -6.23 14.85
C LEU A 158 0.55 -6.63 14.91
N PHE A 159 0.09 -7.54 14.04
CA PHE A 159 -1.34 -7.74 13.79
C PHE A 159 -1.84 -9.14 14.18
N GLN A 160 -1.40 -9.61 15.36
CA GLN A 160 -2.03 -10.75 16.03
C GLN A 160 -3.29 -10.29 16.77
N LYS A 161 -4.37 -10.10 16.02
CA LYS A 161 -5.61 -9.48 16.53
C LYS A 161 -6.31 -10.33 17.58
N SER A 162 -6.78 -9.67 18.62
CA SER A 162 -7.78 -10.24 19.53
C SER A 162 -9.19 -10.10 18.95
N GLU A 163 -10.16 -10.84 19.50
CA GLU A 163 -11.58 -10.67 19.17
C GLU A 163 -12.08 -9.23 19.39
N ALA A 164 -11.51 -8.53 20.37
CA ALA A 164 -11.85 -7.14 20.65
C ALA A 164 -11.35 -6.19 19.56
N ASP A 165 -10.17 -6.44 18.99
CA ASP A 165 -9.62 -5.63 17.89
C ASP A 165 -10.47 -5.79 16.63
N ILE A 166 -10.84 -7.04 16.31
CA ILE A 166 -11.74 -7.37 15.19
C ILE A 166 -13.10 -6.68 15.37
N ALA A 167 -13.68 -6.75 16.56
CA ALA A 167 -14.96 -6.11 16.86
C ALA A 167 -14.88 -4.57 16.74
N ALA A 168 -13.76 -3.97 17.17
CA ALA A 168 -13.54 -2.54 17.07
C ALA A 168 -13.39 -2.06 15.61
N GLU A 169 -12.71 -2.84 14.77
CA GLU A 169 -12.61 -2.56 13.33
C GLU A 169 -13.96 -2.67 12.64
N LYS A 170 -14.72 -3.73 12.92
CA LYS A 170 -16.07 -3.90 12.40
C LYS A 170 -16.99 -2.75 12.80
N ALA A 171 -16.98 -2.36 14.08
CA ALA A 171 -17.77 -1.22 14.56
C ALA A 171 -17.39 0.10 13.86
N ARG A 172 -16.12 0.28 13.50
CA ARG A 172 -15.64 1.45 12.75
C ARG A 172 -16.17 1.44 11.32
N LEU A 173 -16.10 0.30 10.64
CA LEU A 173 -16.64 0.13 9.30
C LEU A 173 -18.16 0.35 9.29
N ASP A 174 -18.89 -0.27 10.22
CA ASP A 174 -20.35 -0.13 10.35
C ASP A 174 -20.75 1.33 10.61
N GLY A 175 -20.00 2.02 11.48
CA GLY A 175 -20.20 3.45 11.75
C GLY A 175 -19.95 4.33 10.53
N TRP A 176 -18.92 4.02 9.75
CA TRP A 176 -18.64 4.70 8.49
C TRP A 176 -19.75 4.45 7.45
N LEU A 177 -20.18 3.21 7.25
CA LEU A 177 -21.28 2.86 6.34
C LEU A 177 -22.58 3.55 6.71
N ALA A 178 -22.90 3.62 8.00
CA ALA A 178 -24.09 4.31 8.48
C ALA A 178 -24.09 5.82 8.17
N SER A 179 -22.92 6.42 7.97
CA SER A 179 -22.78 7.84 7.60
C SER A 179 -22.92 8.12 6.10
N ARG A 180 -22.93 7.07 5.26
CA ARG A 180 -23.06 7.17 3.81
C ARG A 180 -24.52 7.19 3.36
N THR A 181 -24.77 7.73 2.17
CA THR A 181 -26.08 7.74 1.52
C THR A 181 -26.52 6.33 1.13
N GLU A 182 -27.82 6.16 0.86
CA GLU A 182 -28.36 4.88 0.37
C GLU A 182 -27.73 4.44 -0.96
N GLU A 183 -27.44 5.39 -1.84
CA GLU A 183 -26.79 5.14 -3.13
C GLU A 183 -25.35 4.68 -2.94
N GLU A 184 -24.55 5.38 -2.13
CA GLU A 184 -23.19 4.97 -1.78
C GLU A 184 -23.15 3.60 -1.10
N ARG A 185 -24.13 3.29 -0.23
CA ARG A 185 -24.24 1.97 0.43
C ARG A 185 -24.61 0.85 -0.54
N ARG A 186 -25.40 1.13 -1.58
CA ARG A 186 -25.73 0.14 -2.62
C ARG A 186 -24.56 -0.08 -3.57
N GLU A 187 -23.86 0.98 -3.96
CA GLU A 187 -22.63 0.87 -4.74
C GLU A 187 -21.59 0.04 -3.98
N PHE A 188 -21.45 0.30 -2.67
CA PHE A 188 -20.65 -0.50 -1.75
C PHE A 188 -21.01 -2.00 -1.79
N HIS A 189 -22.29 -2.35 -1.67
CA HIS A 189 -22.69 -3.75 -1.61
C HIS A 189 -22.37 -4.47 -2.93
N ARG A 190 -22.51 -3.76 -4.05
CA ARG A 190 -22.14 -4.28 -5.37
C ARG A 190 -20.63 -4.52 -5.48
N GLN A 191 -19.80 -3.58 -5.03
CA GLN A 191 -18.34 -3.74 -5.05
C GLN A 191 -17.87 -4.92 -4.19
N VAL A 192 -18.49 -5.15 -3.03
CA VAL A 192 -18.16 -6.31 -2.18
C VAL A 192 -18.56 -7.63 -2.85
N GLU A 193 -19.70 -7.67 -3.56
CA GLU A 193 -20.10 -8.83 -4.35
C GLU A 193 -19.15 -9.06 -5.53
N GLU A 194 -18.74 -8.01 -6.26
CA GLU A 194 -17.77 -8.08 -7.36
C GLU A 194 -16.37 -8.54 -6.86
N ASP A 195 -15.87 -7.98 -5.75
CA ASP A 195 -14.59 -8.38 -5.16
C ASP A 195 -14.62 -9.83 -4.64
N ALA A 196 -15.77 -10.34 -4.16
CA ALA A 196 -15.90 -11.72 -3.70
C ALA A 196 -15.94 -12.72 -4.86
N GLU A 197 -16.54 -12.36 -5.99
CA GLU A 197 -16.54 -13.20 -7.21
C GLU A 197 -15.15 -13.34 -7.84
N ASP A 198 -14.25 -12.36 -7.64
CA ASP A 198 -12.85 -12.43 -8.09
C ASP A 198 -11.92 -13.18 -7.10
N GLU A 199 -12.29 -13.29 -5.81
CA GLU A 199 -11.54 -14.04 -4.78
C GLU A 199 -11.89 -15.55 -4.75
N ASP A 200 -12.99 -15.98 -5.39
CA ASP A 200 -13.48 -17.37 -5.43
C ASP A 200 -12.67 -18.32 -6.36
N GLU A 201 -11.64 -17.86 -7.07
CA GLU A 201 -10.76 -18.73 -7.88
C GLU A 201 -9.59 -19.37 -7.10
N ASP A 202 -9.38 -19.03 -5.83
CA ASP A 202 -8.32 -19.57 -4.96
C ASP A 202 -8.84 -20.27 -3.68
N GLU A 203 -10.07 -20.78 -3.67
CA GLU A 203 -10.60 -21.62 -2.57
C GLU A 203 -10.02 -23.05 -2.61
N ASP A 204 -8.75 -23.22 -2.23
CA ASP A 204 -8.24 -24.53 -1.80
C ASP A 204 -8.55 -24.70 -0.31
N GLU A 205 -9.49 -25.60 0.02
CA GLU A 205 -9.92 -25.96 1.38
C GLU A 205 -8.73 -26.37 2.27
N GLY A 206 -8.11 -25.40 2.95
CA GLY A 206 -7.05 -25.68 3.91
C GLY A 206 -6.72 -24.48 4.77
N ASP A 207 -7.26 -24.44 6.00
CA ASP A 207 -6.95 -23.49 7.09
C ASP A 207 -6.43 -22.14 6.58
N GLU A 208 -7.35 -21.23 6.27
CA GLU A 208 -7.10 -19.88 5.76
C GLU A 208 -5.96 -19.21 6.56
N LYS A 209 -4.75 -19.26 6.01
CA LYS A 209 -3.57 -18.77 6.70
C LYS A 209 -3.69 -17.24 6.77
N PRO A 210 -3.28 -16.59 7.87
CA PRO A 210 -3.32 -15.14 7.94
C PRO A 210 -2.51 -14.54 6.78
N TRP A 211 -2.92 -13.37 6.26
CA TRP A 211 -2.28 -12.73 5.09
C TRP A 211 -0.76 -12.53 5.24
N HIS A 212 -0.30 -12.41 6.48
CA HIS A 212 1.12 -12.26 6.83
C HIS A 212 1.87 -13.60 6.97
N ALA A 213 1.25 -14.73 6.61
CA ALA A 213 1.89 -16.04 6.61
C ALA A 213 3.06 -16.08 5.61
N GLY A 214 4.15 -16.73 6.02
CA GLY A 214 5.39 -16.80 5.24
C GLY A 214 6.38 -15.67 5.51
N GLY A 215 6.00 -14.61 6.25
CA GLY A 215 6.95 -13.63 6.77
C GLY A 215 7.69 -14.15 8.01
N SER A 216 9.01 -13.99 8.05
CA SER A 216 9.86 -14.25 9.21
C SER A 216 10.31 -12.95 9.86
N GLU A 217 10.54 -12.94 11.18
CA GLU A 217 11.17 -11.79 11.86
C GLU A 217 12.51 -11.37 11.23
N LEU A 218 13.22 -12.34 10.62
CA LEU A 218 14.48 -12.09 9.92
C LEU A 218 14.30 -11.26 8.65
N ASP A 219 13.11 -11.26 8.05
CA ASP A 219 12.84 -10.55 6.80
C ASP A 219 12.64 -9.05 7.03
N GLU A 220 12.14 -8.64 8.20
CA GLU A 220 11.84 -7.23 8.52
C GLU A 220 13.09 -6.34 8.38
N ASP A 221 14.23 -6.83 8.87
CA ASP A 221 15.52 -6.14 8.84
C ASP A 221 16.49 -6.73 7.79
N ALA A 222 15.98 -7.54 6.85
CA ALA A 222 16.81 -8.19 5.85
C ALA A 222 17.60 -7.17 5.01
N ALA A 223 18.91 -7.40 4.90
CA ALA A 223 19.75 -6.65 3.99
C ALA A 223 19.50 -7.16 2.56
N ASN A 224 18.70 -6.42 1.80
CA ASN A 224 18.53 -6.62 0.37
C ASN A 224 19.00 -5.36 -0.37
N ASP A 225 19.78 -5.60 -1.39
CA ASP A 225 20.31 -4.65 -2.34
C ASP A 225 19.20 -3.82 -3.02
N ASP A 226 18.03 -4.43 -3.26
CA ASP A 226 16.84 -3.75 -3.78
C ASP A 226 16.15 -2.84 -2.76
N PHE A 227 16.57 -2.86 -1.49
CA PHE A 227 16.09 -1.93 -0.46
C PHE A 227 17.04 -0.73 -0.25
N ASP A 228 18.18 -0.67 -0.95
CA ASP A 228 19.00 0.54 -1.00
C ASP A 228 18.34 1.58 -1.90
N LEU A 229 17.54 2.46 -1.28
CA LEU A 229 16.81 3.50 -1.99
C LEU A 229 17.73 4.42 -2.79
N SER A 230 18.94 4.75 -2.30
CA SER A 230 19.85 5.65 -3.03
C SER A 230 20.31 5.02 -4.35
N ARG A 231 20.65 3.72 -4.29
CA ARG A 231 21.08 2.95 -5.45
C ARG A 231 19.93 2.75 -6.45
N VAL A 232 18.78 2.30 -5.97
CA VAL A 232 17.60 2.00 -6.79
C VAL A 232 17.05 3.28 -7.43
N TRP A 233 16.94 4.37 -6.66
CA TRP A 233 16.52 5.68 -7.16
C TRP A 233 17.44 6.19 -8.27
N LYS A 234 18.76 6.06 -8.11
CA LYS A 234 19.72 6.47 -9.14
C LYS A 234 19.54 5.69 -10.44
N ALA A 235 19.38 4.36 -10.36
CA ALA A 235 19.18 3.52 -11.53
C ALA A 235 17.87 3.89 -12.26
N TYR A 236 16.80 4.12 -11.51
CA TYR A 236 15.52 4.54 -12.02
C TYR A 236 15.56 5.91 -12.69
N LYS A 237 16.12 6.92 -12.02
CA LYS A 237 16.28 8.27 -12.59
C LYS A 237 17.12 8.26 -13.86
N ALA A 238 18.23 7.51 -13.86
CA ALA A 238 19.06 7.36 -15.05
C ALA A 238 18.30 6.71 -16.22
N TYR A 239 17.33 5.83 -15.94
CA TYR A 239 16.48 5.26 -16.98
C TYR A 239 15.48 6.28 -17.54
N LEU A 240 14.79 7.00 -16.66
CA LEU A 240 13.82 8.03 -17.06
C LEU A 240 14.47 9.17 -17.84
N ASP A 241 15.74 9.49 -17.58
CA ASP A 241 16.45 10.55 -18.31
C ASP A 241 16.94 10.10 -19.71
N LEU A 242 16.77 8.81 -20.08
CA LEU A 242 17.15 8.25 -21.39
C LEU A 242 15.98 8.16 -22.38
N ILE A 243 14.75 8.32 -21.91
CA ILE A 243 13.51 8.24 -22.69
C ILE A 243 12.93 9.64 -22.91
#